data_AF-A0A522UYW0-F1
#
_entry.id   AF-A0A522UYW0-F1
#
_cell.length_a   1.000
_cell.length_b   1.000
_cell.length_c   1.000
_cell.angle_alpha   90.00
_cell.angle_beta   90.00
_cell.angle_gamma   90.00
#
_symmetry.space_group_name_H-M   'P 1'
#
loop_
_entity.id
_entity.type
_entity.pdbx_description
1 polymer ?
#
loop_
_entity_poly.entity_id
_entity_poly.type
_entity_poly.pdbx_seq_one_letter_code
_entity_poly.pdbx_strand_id
1 'polypeptide(L)'
;MAVLIEAVSVIVRVAAIRDKVADGWRGFERVVPNATLCFDDDLARVGFMEAQEAEAFIGLLTGLGLTFLREGKPVDIAVADQQKGLTIECNWLMFSHLPIDKAGARAAVCWLTSEKRLPVPGIHMPLGWKPGDDIKLATPEGWRYEESLSKEAQKPTT
;
A
#
# COMPACT_ATOMS: atom_id res chain seq x y z
N MET A 1 3.30 -8.51 6.35
CA MET A 1 4.56 -7.78 6.03
C MET A 1 4.11 -6.32 5.79
N ALA A 2 4.94 -5.40 5.30
CA ALA A 2 4.48 -4.08 4.87
C ALA A 2 4.75 -3.89 3.38
N VAL A 3 3.90 -3.13 2.69
CA VAL A 3 4.09 -2.74 1.29
C VAL A 3 4.60 -1.30 1.21
N LEU A 4 5.53 -1.04 0.29
CA LEU A 4 6.05 0.29 0.01
C LEU A 4 4.98 1.23 -0.54
N ILE A 5 4.97 2.48 -0.05
CA ILE A 5 4.19 3.59 -0.59
C ILE A 5 5.14 4.62 -1.20
N GLU A 6 5.03 4.85 -2.51
CA GLU A 6 5.76 5.91 -3.22
C GLU A 6 4.84 6.68 -4.15
N ALA A 7 5.02 8.00 -4.25
CA ALA A 7 4.09 8.92 -4.93
C ALA A 7 2.62 8.62 -4.55
N VAL A 8 1.77 8.31 -5.54
CA VAL A 8 0.39 7.86 -5.33
C VAL A 8 0.35 6.35 -5.43
N SER A 9 -0.22 5.70 -4.41
CA SER A 9 -0.27 4.23 -4.33
C SER A 9 -1.69 3.73 -4.19
N VAL A 10 -2.09 2.83 -5.07
CA VAL A 10 -3.35 2.07 -4.97
C VAL A 10 -3.04 0.74 -4.27
N ILE A 11 -3.67 0.52 -3.12
CA ILE A 11 -3.51 -0.67 -2.28
C ILE A 11 -4.79 -1.49 -2.33
N VAL A 12 -4.66 -2.79 -2.60
CA VAL A 12 -5.78 -3.72 -2.78
C VAL A 12 -5.59 -4.91 -1.84
N ARG A 13 -6.66 -5.36 -1.19
CA ARG A 13 -6.62 -6.59 -0.40
C ARG A 13 -6.46 -7.81 -1.30
N VAL A 14 -5.44 -8.63 -1.04
CA VAL A 14 -5.19 -9.89 -1.77
C VAL A 14 -6.36 -10.85 -1.65
N ALA A 15 -6.99 -10.94 -0.47
CA ALA A 15 -8.20 -11.74 -0.29
C ALA A 15 -9.32 -11.33 -1.25
N ALA A 16 -9.56 -10.02 -1.39
CA ALA A 16 -10.58 -9.50 -2.31
C ALA A 16 -10.25 -9.77 -3.78
N ILE A 17 -8.96 -9.69 -4.16
CA ILE A 17 -8.50 -10.07 -5.50
C ILE A 17 -8.85 -11.53 -5.78
N ARG A 18 -8.48 -12.44 -4.87
CA ARG A 18 -8.71 -13.88 -5.02
C ARG A 18 -10.19 -14.23 -5.10
N ASP A 19 -11.03 -13.54 -4.33
CA ASP A 19 -12.45 -13.85 -4.22
C ASP A 19 -13.31 -13.24 -5.32
N LYS A 20 -12.98 -12.03 -5.80
CA LYS A 20 -13.87 -11.22 -6.65
C LYS A 20 -13.41 -11.08 -8.09
N VAL A 21 -12.10 -11.10 -8.34
CA VAL A 21 -11.57 -10.91 -9.70
C VAL A 21 -11.65 -12.23 -10.46
N ALA A 22 -12.14 -12.20 -11.70
CA ALA A 22 -12.12 -13.38 -12.57
C ALA A 22 -10.68 -13.87 -12.78
N ASP A 23 -10.43 -15.17 -12.64
CA ASP A 23 -9.09 -15.79 -12.55
C ASP A 23 -8.24 -15.34 -11.34
N GLY A 24 -8.85 -14.70 -10.35
CA GLY A 24 -8.22 -14.27 -9.10
C GLY A 24 -6.96 -13.43 -9.33
N TRP A 25 -5.86 -13.86 -8.72
CA TRP A 25 -4.55 -13.18 -8.82
C TRP A 25 -4.08 -13.00 -10.27
N ARG A 26 -4.22 -14.03 -11.11
CA ARG A 26 -3.80 -13.95 -12.52
C ARG A 26 -4.64 -12.94 -13.30
N GLY A 27 -5.90 -12.78 -12.94
CA GLY A 27 -6.77 -11.75 -13.51
C GLY A 27 -6.31 -10.35 -13.17
N PHE A 28 -5.95 -10.14 -11.90
CA PHE A 28 -5.40 -8.88 -11.41
C PHE A 28 -4.05 -8.54 -12.06
N GLU A 29 -3.10 -9.48 -12.12
CA GLU A 29 -1.78 -9.24 -12.72
C GLU A 29 -1.87 -8.78 -14.17
N ARG A 30 -2.80 -9.31 -14.97
CA ARG A 30 -2.98 -8.94 -16.38
C ARG A 30 -3.38 -7.49 -16.60
N VAL A 31 -3.93 -6.83 -15.59
CA VAL A 31 -4.40 -5.44 -15.69
C VAL A 31 -3.48 -4.44 -15.01
N VAL A 32 -2.41 -4.90 -14.35
CA VAL A 32 -1.41 -4.03 -13.75
C VAL A 32 -0.72 -3.23 -14.86
N PRO A 33 -0.77 -1.89 -14.83
CA PRO A 33 -0.39 -1.08 -15.99
C PRO A 33 1.11 -0.80 -16.09
N ASN A 34 1.90 -1.09 -15.05
CA ASN A 34 3.32 -0.74 -14.98
C ASN A 34 4.09 -1.70 -14.05
N ALA A 35 5.43 -1.61 -14.07
CA ALA A 35 6.31 -2.47 -13.28
C ALA A 35 6.48 -2.01 -11.82
N THR A 36 5.44 -1.46 -11.19
CA THR A 36 5.49 -0.98 -9.80
C THR A 36 4.74 -1.86 -8.81
N LEU A 37 4.19 -2.99 -9.27
CA LEU A 37 3.51 -3.95 -8.41
C LEU A 37 4.48 -4.47 -7.35
N CYS A 38 4.06 -4.38 -6.09
CA CYS A 38 4.62 -5.15 -4.99
C CYS A 38 3.49 -5.69 -4.12
N PHE A 39 3.72 -6.80 -3.42
CA PHE A 39 2.69 -7.41 -2.59
C PHE A 39 3.29 -8.26 -1.47
N ASP A 40 2.49 -8.47 -0.44
CA ASP A 40 2.68 -9.53 0.54
C ASP A 40 1.46 -10.47 0.55
N ASP A 41 1.31 -11.27 1.60
CA ASP A 41 0.20 -12.22 1.71
C ASP A 41 -1.18 -11.54 1.82
N ASP A 42 -1.22 -10.28 2.26
CA ASP A 42 -2.44 -9.55 2.62
C ASP A 42 -2.77 -8.42 1.64
N LEU A 43 -1.75 -7.72 1.14
CA LEU A 43 -1.87 -6.49 0.36
C LEU A 43 -1.09 -6.56 -0.96
N ALA A 44 -1.72 -6.09 -2.03
CA ALA A 44 -1.06 -5.74 -3.27
C ALA A 44 -1.05 -4.22 -3.44
N ARG A 45 0.03 -3.66 -3.98
CA ARG A 45 0.19 -2.22 -4.21
C ARG A 45 0.70 -1.95 -5.61
N VAL A 46 0.11 -0.97 -6.28
CA VAL A 46 0.60 -0.41 -7.55
C VAL A 46 0.80 1.10 -7.38
N GLY A 47 1.92 1.61 -7.87
CA GLY A 47 2.34 3.00 -7.81
C GLY A 47 2.13 3.80 -9.09
N PHE A 48 1.86 5.09 -8.90
CA PHE A 48 1.61 6.07 -9.95
C PHE A 48 2.26 7.40 -9.57
N MET A 49 2.79 8.11 -10.57
CA MET A 49 3.27 9.48 -10.37
C MET A 49 2.10 10.45 -10.28
N GLU A 50 1.05 10.22 -11.08
CA GLU A 50 -0.09 11.12 -11.18
C GLU A 50 -1.37 10.51 -10.57
N ALA A 51 -2.11 11.34 -9.83
CA ALA A 51 -3.36 10.91 -9.19
C ALA A 51 -4.42 10.44 -10.20
N GLN A 52 -4.43 11.02 -11.41
CA GLN A 52 -5.39 10.66 -12.46
C GLN A 52 -5.16 9.24 -12.99
N GLU A 53 -3.90 8.78 -13.06
CA GLU A 53 -3.59 7.40 -13.46
C GLU A 53 -4.03 6.41 -12.38
N ALA A 54 -3.85 6.75 -11.10
CA ALA A 54 -4.35 5.97 -9.99
C ALA A 54 -5.88 5.87 -10.02
N GLU A 55 -6.59 6.97 -10.30
CA GLU A 55 -8.05 6.99 -10.46
C GLU A 55 -8.52 6.09 -11.61
N ALA A 56 -7.86 6.17 -12.77
CA ALA A 56 -8.17 5.31 -13.91
C ALA A 56 -7.98 3.82 -13.56
N PHE A 57 -6.91 3.49 -12.83
CA PHE A 57 -6.66 2.12 -12.37
C PHE A 57 -7.72 1.65 -11.36
N ILE A 58 -8.16 2.51 -10.44
CA ILE A 58 -9.28 2.19 -9.53
C ILE A 58 -10.54 1.89 -10.33
N GLY A 59 -10.87 2.70 -11.34
CA GLY A 59 -12.03 2.45 -12.22
C GLY A 59 -11.94 1.12 -12.96
N LEU A 60 -10.73 0.71 -13.37
CA LEU A 60 -10.51 -0.62 -13.94
C LEU A 60 -10.76 -1.71 -12.90
N LEU A 61 -10.20 -1.58 -11.70
CA LEU A 61 -10.35 -2.57 -10.62
C LEU A 61 -11.81 -2.74 -10.19
N THR A 62 -12.59 -1.65 -10.16
CA THR A 62 -14.02 -1.75 -9.88
C THR A 62 -14.79 -2.44 -11.00
N GLY A 63 -14.38 -2.26 -12.26
CA GLY A 63 -14.87 -3.04 -13.40
C GLY A 63 -14.59 -4.55 -13.28
N LEU A 64 -13.55 -4.95 -12.54
CA LEU A 64 -13.25 -6.34 -12.22
C LEU A 64 -14.02 -6.90 -11.02
N GLY A 65 -14.89 -6.10 -10.39
CA GLY A 65 -15.72 -6.52 -9.26
C GLY A 65 -15.18 -6.14 -7.87
N LEU A 66 -14.05 -5.43 -7.80
CA LEU A 66 -13.55 -4.90 -6.52
C LEU A 66 -14.36 -3.66 -6.10
N THR A 67 -14.57 -3.49 -4.81
CA THR A 67 -15.26 -2.31 -4.25
C THR A 67 -14.23 -1.31 -3.74
N PHE A 68 -14.20 -0.10 -4.30
CA PHE A 68 -13.39 0.97 -3.71
C PHE A 68 -14.05 1.50 -2.43
N LEU A 69 -15.18 2.18 -2.54
CA LEU A 69 -15.89 2.76 -1.40
C LEU A 69 -17.28 2.16 -1.20
N ARG A 70 -17.65 1.97 0.07
CA ARG A 70 -19.03 1.72 0.51
C ARG A 70 -19.30 2.63 1.69
N GLU A 71 -20.37 3.43 1.60
CA GLU A 71 -20.72 4.42 2.63
C GLU A 71 -19.54 5.34 2.99
N GLY A 72 -18.77 5.75 1.97
CA GLY A 72 -17.60 6.63 2.13
C GLY A 72 -16.35 5.96 2.72
N LYS A 73 -16.37 4.64 2.97
CA LYS A 73 -15.23 3.92 3.57
C LYS A 73 -14.56 2.97 2.57
N PRO A 74 -13.21 2.89 2.55
CA PRO A 74 -12.45 1.90 1.79
C PRO A 74 -12.89 0.46 2.10
N VAL A 75 -13.30 -0.28 1.07
CA VAL A 75 -13.64 -1.70 1.17
C VAL A 75 -12.45 -2.51 0.70
N ASP A 76 -12.34 -2.87 -0.58
CA ASP A 76 -11.27 -3.73 -1.09
C ASP A 76 -10.01 -2.95 -1.49
N ILE A 77 -10.18 -1.65 -1.78
CA ILE A 77 -9.15 -0.76 -2.31
C ILE A 77 -9.00 0.43 -1.38
N ALA A 78 -7.77 0.87 -1.14
CA ALA A 78 -7.43 2.12 -0.49
C ALA A 78 -6.36 2.86 -1.32
N VAL A 79 -6.21 4.17 -1.09
CA VAL A 79 -5.19 4.98 -1.74
C VAL A 79 -4.36 5.68 -0.68
N ALA A 80 -3.04 5.68 -0.87
CA ALA A 80 -2.10 6.39 -0.04
C ALA A 80 -1.24 7.32 -0.89
N ASP A 81 -1.09 8.55 -0.42
CA ASP A 81 -0.08 9.50 -0.87
C ASP A 81 1.15 9.37 0.03
N GLN A 82 2.34 9.28 -0.57
CA GLN A 82 3.59 9.08 0.17
C GLN A 82 3.81 10.14 1.26
N GLN A 83 3.42 11.39 1.03
CA GLN A 83 3.66 12.49 1.96
C GLN A 83 2.49 12.67 2.94
N LYS A 84 1.26 12.55 2.45
CA LYS A 84 0.03 12.88 3.20
C LYS A 84 -0.59 11.68 3.91
N GLY A 85 -0.21 10.45 3.52
CA GLY A 85 -0.76 9.21 4.05
C GLY A 85 -2.04 8.77 3.33
N LEU A 86 -2.92 8.06 4.05
CA LEU A 86 -4.18 7.56 3.49
C LEU A 86 -5.07 8.73 3.06
N THR A 87 -5.57 8.68 1.82
CA THR A 87 -6.44 9.74 1.29
C THR A 87 -7.85 9.69 1.87
N ILE A 88 -8.27 8.52 2.35
CA ILE A 88 -9.54 8.27 3.03
C ILE A 88 -9.26 7.40 4.24
N GLU A 89 -9.92 7.69 5.38
CA GLU A 89 -9.78 6.88 6.59
C GLU A 89 -10.11 5.41 6.32
N CYS A 90 -9.16 4.53 6.65
CA CYS A 90 -9.25 3.10 6.41
C CYS A 90 -9.07 2.33 7.72
N ASN A 91 -10.00 1.42 8.03
CA ASN A 91 -9.98 0.67 9.28
C ASN A 91 -9.16 -0.62 9.21
N TRP A 92 -8.81 -1.07 8.01
CA TRP A 92 -8.04 -2.29 7.78
C TRP A 92 -6.59 -2.01 7.36
N LEU A 93 -6.22 -0.73 7.18
CA LEU A 93 -4.90 -0.35 6.68
C LEU A 93 -4.26 0.66 7.63
N MET A 94 -3.01 0.42 8.03
CA MET A 94 -2.18 1.42 8.69
C MET A 94 -1.21 2.03 7.69
N PHE A 95 -0.89 3.30 7.89
CA PHE A 95 0.16 4.01 7.16
C PHE A 95 1.17 4.58 8.17
N SER A 96 2.47 4.50 7.85
CA SER A 96 3.49 5.21 8.61
C SER A 96 4.76 5.42 7.78
N HIS A 97 5.61 6.33 8.24
CA HIS A 97 7.00 6.40 7.80
C HIS A 97 7.86 5.61 8.79
N LEU A 98 8.51 4.56 8.32
CA LEU A 98 9.29 3.65 9.17
C LEU A 98 10.73 3.53 8.67
N PRO A 99 11.70 3.32 9.57
CA PRO A 99 13.04 2.95 9.15
C PRO A 99 12.99 1.59 8.46
N ILE A 100 13.64 1.49 7.30
CA ILE A 100 13.70 0.29 6.46
C ILE A 100 15.08 -0.37 6.49
N ASP A 101 16.06 0.29 7.10
CA ASP A 101 17.38 -0.25 7.38
C ASP A 101 17.94 0.28 8.70
N LYS A 102 19.10 -0.24 9.10
CA LYS A 102 19.83 0.18 10.30
C LYS A 102 20.53 1.53 10.17
N ALA A 103 20.72 2.02 8.94
CA ALA A 103 21.33 3.32 8.67
C ALA A 103 20.31 4.47 8.85
N GLY A 104 19.03 4.14 9.04
CA GLY A 104 17.95 5.08 9.25
C GLY A 104 17.30 5.57 7.96
N ALA A 105 17.48 4.85 6.85
CA ALA A 105 16.67 5.06 5.65
C ALA A 105 15.19 4.91 6.01
N ARG A 106 14.35 5.86 5.58
CA ARG A 106 12.91 5.83 5.87
C ARG A 106 12.11 5.71 4.58
N ALA A 107 11.05 4.92 4.63
CA ALA A 107 10.06 4.87 3.56
C ALA A 107 8.65 4.99 4.14
N ALA A 108 7.73 5.50 3.33
CA ALA A 108 6.32 5.40 3.61
C ALA A 108 5.86 3.96 3.34
N VAL A 109 5.10 3.39 4.25
CA VAL A 109 4.69 1.98 4.17
C VAL A 109 3.25 1.82 4.65
N CYS A 110 2.57 0.82 4.10
CA CYS A 110 1.28 0.36 4.58
C CYS A 110 1.30 -1.11 4.97
N TRP A 111 0.48 -1.49 5.94
CA TRP A 111 0.27 -2.90 6.29
C TRP A 111 -1.15 -3.13 6.79
N LEU A 112 -1.63 -4.37 6.62
CA LEU A 112 -2.95 -4.76 7.09
C LEU A 112 -2.96 -4.70 8.63
N THR A 113 -3.86 -3.90 9.18
CA THR A 113 -4.21 -3.99 10.60
C THR A 113 -5.29 -5.04 10.72
N SER A 114 -5.31 -5.79 11.83
CA SER A 114 -6.42 -6.71 12.12
C SER A 114 -7.76 -6.07 11.79
N GLU A 115 -8.68 -6.81 11.17
CA GLU A 115 -9.96 -6.29 10.66
C GLU A 115 -10.79 -5.49 11.69
N LYS A 116 -10.49 -5.71 12.98
CA LYS A 116 -10.94 -4.86 14.07
C LYS A 116 -9.82 -3.89 14.44
N ARG A 117 -9.96 -2.63 14.05
CA ARG A 117 -9.17 -1.54 14.65
C ARG A 117 -9.40 -1.56 16.15
N LEU A 118 -8.37 -1.92 16.91
CA LEU A 118 -8.46 -1.87 18.37
C LEU A 118 -8.67 -0.40 18.77
N PRO A 119 -9.58 -0.10 19.71
CA PRO A 119 -9.94 1.27 20.08
C PRO A 119 -8.87 1.93 20.97
N VAL A 120 -7.59 1.63 20.73
CA VAL A 120 -6.47 2.22 21.45
C VAL A 120 -5.71 3.17 20.51
N PRO A 121 -5.39 4.39 20.96
CA PRO A 121 -4.57 5.32 20.20
C PRO A 121 -3.18 4.72 19.89
N GLY A 122 -2.62 5.05 18.73
CA GLY A 122 -1.25 4.71 18.35
C GLY A 122 -1.11 3.92 17.05
N ILE A 123 0.14 3.55 16.74
CA ILE A 123 0.50 2.71 15.60
C ILE A 123 0.34 1.24 16.01
N HIS A 124 -0.48 0.52 15.25
CA HIS A 124 -0.73 -0.91 15.46
C HIS A 124 0.20 -1.69 14.55
N MET A 125 1.23 -2.31 15.11
CA MET A 125 2.20 -3.07 14.33
C MET A 125 1.58 -4.32 13.68
N PRO A 126 2.16 -4.84 12.58
CA PRO A 126 1.67 -6.06 11.94
C PRO A 126 1.56 -7.22 12.92
N LEU A 127 0.59 -8.12 12.69
CA LEU A 127 0.39 -9.28 13.55
C LEU A 127 1.67 -10.11 13.69
N GLY A 128 2.06 -10.40 14.93
CA GLY A 128 3.25 -11.20 15.24
C GLY A 128 4.57 -10.40 15.32
N TRP A 129 4.56 -9.10 15.01
CA TRP A 129 5.72 -8.22 15.18
C TRP A 129 6.07 -8.00 16.66
N LYS A 130 7.36 -8.02 16.99
CA LYS A 130 7.88 -7.72 18.34
C LYS A 130 8.79 -6.50 18.33
N PRO A 131 8.87 -5.74 19.43
CA PRO A 131 9.85 -4.67 19.58
C PRO A 131 11.28 -5.16 19.28
N GLY A 132 11.93 -4.50 18.31
CA GLY A 132 13.27 -4.85 17.83
C GLY A 132 13.29 -5.66 16.54
N ASP A 133 12.15 -6.14 16.05
CA ASP A 133 12.05 -6.78 14.73
C ASP A 133 12.14 -5.74 13.61
N ASP A 134 12.96 -6.03 12.60
CA ASP A 134 12.98 -5.28 11.35
C ASP A 134 11.64 -5.45 10.62
N ILE A 135 11.09 -4.35 10.09
CA ILE A 135 9.90 -4.42 9.26
C ILE A 135 10.32 -4.93 7.89
N LYS A 136 9.85 -6.13 7.54
CA LYS A 136 9.99 -6.62 6.17
C LYS A 136 9.13 -5.77 5.25
N LEU A 137 9.76 -5.28 4.18
CA LEU A 137 9.14 -4.41 3.19
C LEU A 137 9.06 -5.12 1.84
N ALA A 138 7.85 -5.21 1.29
CA ALA A 138 7.62 -5.60 -0.09
C ALA A 138 7.80 -4.38 -0.99
N THR A 139 8.75 -4.48 -1.93
CA THR A 139 9.08 -3.44 -2.90
C THR A 139 8.86 -3.95 -4.32
N PRO A 140 8.71 -3.06 -5.31
CA PRO A 140 8.72 -3.47 -6.71
C PRO A 140 10.01 -4.21 -7.06
N GLU A 141 9.96 -5.03 -8.10
CA GLU A 141 11.15 -5.71 -8.60
C GLU A 141 12.24 -4.70 -8.98
N GLY A 142 13.47 -4.94 -8.53
CA GLY A 142 14.62 -4.07 -8.82
C GLY A 142 14.64 -2.74 -8.06
N TRP A 143 13.68 -2.48 -7.17
CA TRP A 143 13.65 -1.26 -6.38
C TRP A 143 14.90 -1.10 -5.51
N ARG A 144 15.45 0.11 -5.49
CA ARG A 144 16.62 0.52 -4.69
C ARG A 144 16.33 1.84 -4.03
N TYR A 145 16.58 1.91 -2.73
CA TYR A 145 16.28 3.09 -1.93
C TYR A 145 17.03 4.34 -2.43
N GLU A 146 18.29 4.21 -2.85
CA GLU A 146 19.14 5.31 -3.28
C GLU A 146 18.61 6.04 -4.52
N GLU A 147 17.82 5.36 -5.34
CA GLU A 147 17.25 5.85 -6.60
C GLU A 147 15.75 6.16 -6.46
N SER A 148 15.23 6.14 -5.22
CA SER A 148 13.80 6.10 -4.96
C SER A 148 13.20 7.44 -4.55
N LEU A 149 11.88 7.58 -4.74
CA LEU A 149 11.14 8.75 -4.26
C LEU A 149 11.17 8.88 -2.74
N SER A 150 11.33 7.77 -2.01
CA SER A 150 11.52 7.76 -0.57
C SER A 150 12.80 8.49 -0.15
N LYS A 151 13.89 8.35 -0.92
CA LYS A 151 15.14 9.08 -0.68
C LYS A 151 15.03 10.55 -1.04
N GLU A 152 14.40 10.87 -2.16
CA GLU A 152 14.18 12.26 -2.59
C GLU A 152 13.33 13.04 -1.59
N ALA A 153 12.27 12.43 -1.04
CA ALA A 153 11.38 13.05 -0.06
C ALA A 153 12.04 13.40 1.29
N GLN A 154 13.24 12.87 1.58
CA GLN A 154 13.99 13.18 2.79
C GLN A 154 14.92 14.38 2.64
N LYS A 155 15.11 14.89 1.41
CA LYS A 155 15.91 16.10 1.20
C LYS A 155 15.13 17.30 1.75
N PRO A 156 15.77 18.21 2.51
CA PRO A 156 15.12 19.43 2.93
C PRO A 156 14.71 20.24 1.70
N THR A 157 13.47 20.73 1.69
CA THR A 157 12.99 21.65 0.67
C THR A 157 13.83 22.93 0.76
N THR A 158 14.68 23.17 -0.23
CA THR A 158 15.52 24.38 -0.36
C THR A 158 14.69 25.63 -0.60
#